data_AF-A0A316FSA2-F1
#
_entry.id   AF-A0A316FSA2-F1
#
_cell.length_a   1.000
_cell.length_b   1.000
_cell.length_c   1.000
_cell.angle_alpha   90.00
_cell.angle_beta   90.00
_cell.angle_gamma   90.00
#
_symmetry.space_group_name_H-M   'P 1'
#
loop_
_entity.id
_entity.type
_entity.pdbx_description
1 polymer ?
#
loop_
_entity_poly.entity_id
_entity_poly.type
_entity_poly.pdbx_seq_one_letter_code
_entity_poly.pdbx_strand_id
1 'polypeptide(L)'
;MSTETETEPLGWCVVANVATETANGPGGLEIRAGVRHFPAGAKVWVLPPMWANDSDRLMVVGHHRGRGHRLVRVPVLWRHLTGFRVRMIYSPAVMRAIQRPARGSRQPWLWNSRAQAQEYADLWSHGKPLEGRLDDSTDRPPISDPPPPVLDHKGQTYHLAHFNAYRARYSVLPPPSEAI
;
A
#
# COMPACT_ATOMS: atom_id res chain seq x y z
N MET A 1 -21.65 35.45 16.34
CA MET A 1 -20.42 35.10 17.08
C MET A 1 -20.30 33.58 17.06
N SER A 2 -19.71 33.02 16.01
CA SER A 2 -19.56 31.57 15.87
C SER A 2 -18.34 31.12 16.67
N THR A 3 -18.55 30.27 17.67
CA THR A 3 -17.48 29.62 18.42
C THR A 3 -16.84 28.55 17.54
N GLU A 4 -15.83 28.93 16.79
CA GLU A 4 -14.96 28.00 16.09
C GLU A 4 -14.05 27.38 17.15
N THR A 5 -14.36 26.15 17.56
CA THR A 5 -13.53 25.40 18.51
C THR A 5 -12.23 25.06 17.78
N GLU A 6 -11.18 25.87 17.99
CA GLU A 6 -9.83 25.57 17.51
C GLU A 6 -9.41 24.23 18.11
N THR A 7 -9.58 23.16 17.33
CA THR A 7 -9.22 21.82 17.75
C THR A 7 -7.71 21.72 17.60
N GLU A 8 -6.98 21.64 18.70
CA GLU A 8 -5.52 21.49 18.66
C GLU A 8 -5.13 20.24 17.86
N PRO A 9 -4.12 20.34 16.97
CA PRO A 9 -3.68 19.22 16.18
C PRO A 9 -3.01 18.17 17.08
N LEU A 10 -3.48 16.93 17.00
CA LEU A 10 -2.98 15.83 17.83
C LEU A 10 -1.67 15.21 17.28
N GLY A 11 -1.30 15.52 16.04
CA GLY A 11 -0.04 15.07 15.44
C GLY A 11 -0.04 15.03 13.90
N TRP A 12 1.14 14.82 13.32
CA TRP A 12 1.34 14.68 11.88
C TRP A 12 1.09 13.25 11.41
N CYS A 13 0.55 13.11 10.20
CA CYS A 13 0.28 11.82 9.57
C CYS A 13 0.35 11.90 8.05
N VAL A 14 0.82 10.85 7.40
CA VAL A 14 0.63 10.66 5.97
C VAL A 14 -0.77 10.13 5.74
N VAL A 15 -1.51 10.76 4.83
CA VAL A 15 -2.85 10.37 4.40
C VAL A 15 -2.78 9.93 2.95
N ALA A 16 -3.51 8.90 2.61
CA ALA A 16 -3.69 8.43 1.24
C ALA A 16 -5.17 8.14 0.97
N ASN A 17 -5.49 7.88 -0.28
CA ASN A 17 -6.79 7.39 -0.70
C ASN A 17 -6.64 5.96 -1.21
N VAL A 18 -7.65 5.11 -1.01
CA VAL A 18 -7.71 3.80 -1.65
C VAL A 18 -7.96 3.99 -3.14
N ALA A 19 -7.17 3.33 -3.99
CA ALA A 19 -7.31 3.39 -5.43
C ALA A 19 -8.73 2.96 -5.88
N THR A 20 -9.20 3.53 -6.98
CA THR A 20 -10.52 3.23 -7.55
C THR A 20 -10.61 1.75 -7.90
N GLU A 21 -9.58 1.26 -8.58
CA GLU A 21 -9.43 -0.13 -8.99
C GLU A 21 -8.23 -0.73 -8.28
N THR A 22 -8.40 -1.93 -7.74
CA THR A 22 -7.33 -2.66 -7.07
C THR A 22 -7.40 -4.13 -7.45
N ALA A 23 -6.24 -4.79 -7.49
CA ALA A 23 -6.17 -6.19 -7.82
C ALA A 23 -6.38 -7.04 -6.57
N ASN A 24 -7.36 -7.93 -6.61
CA ASN A 24 -7.85 -8.74 -5.50
C ASN A 24 -7.91 -10.23 -5.91
N GLY A 25 -8.25 -11.09 -4.95
CA GLY A 25 -8.40 -12.53 -5.19
C GLY A 25 -7.07 -13.30 -5.21
N PRO A 26 -7.12 -14.64 -5.29
CA PRO A 26 -5.93 -15.48 -5.46
C PRO A 26 -5.17 -15.04 -6.71
N GLY A 27 -3.88 -14.79 -6.55
CA GLY A 27 -3.07 -14.30 -7.67
C GLY A 27 -3.40 -12.88 -8.10
N GLY A 28 -4.26 -12.10 -7.44
CA GLY A 28 -4.48 -10.68 -7.77
C GLY A 28 -4.97 -10.41 -9.20
N LEU A 29 -5.65 -11.38 -9.81
CA LEU A 29 -6.18 -11.31 -11.17
C LEU A 29 -7.57 -10.65 -11.22
N GLU A 30 -8.23 -10.48 -10.07
CA GLU A 30 -9.56 -9.89 -10.03
C GLU A 30 -9.48 -8.39 -9.76
N ILE A 31 -9.81 -7.58 -10.76
CA ILE A 31 -9.96 -6.14 -10.55
C ILE A 31 -11.26 -5.87 -9.80
N ARG A 32 -11.15 -5.21 -8.64
CA ARG A 32 -12.30 -4.82 -7.82
C ARG A 32 -12.20 -3.37 -7.35
N ALA A 33 -13.37 -2.78 -7.10
CA ALA A 33 -13.48 -1.44 -6.58
C ALA A 33 -13.04 -1.36 -5.11
N GLY A 34 -11.92 -0.68 -4.87
CA GLY A 34 -11.25 -0.58 -3.58
C GLY A 34 -10.83 -1.94 -3.00
N VAL A 35 -10.37 -1.94 -1.74
CA VAL A 35 -9.87 -3.15 -1.09
C VAL A 35 -10.95 -3.83 -0.23
N ARG A 36 -10.65 -5.05 0.25
CA ARG A 36 -11.54 -5.83 1.14
C ARG A 36 -12.10 -5.02 2.31
N HIS A 37 -11.31 -4.13 2.90
CA HIS A 37 -11.67 -3.40 4.12
C HIS A 37 -12.18 -1.99 3.88
N PHE A 38 -11.93 -1.39 2.71
CA PHE A 38 -12.19 0.02 2.46
C PHE A 38 -12.80 0.21 1.08
N PRO A 39 -13.80 1.09 0.91
CA PRO A 39 -14.32 1.38 -0.42
C PRO A 39 -13.29 2.10 -1.29
N ALA A 40 -13.51 2.10 -2.60
CA ALA A 40 -12.75 2.93 -3.55
C ALA A 40 -12.78 4.41 -3.11
N GLY A 41 -11.65 5.10 -3.22
CA GLY A 41 -11.51 6.51 -2.83
C GLY A 41 -11.50 6.76 -1.32
N ALA A 42 -11.59 5.72 -0.48
CA ALA A 42 -11.60 5.91 0.98
C ALA A 42 -10.32 6.57 1.47
N LYS A 43 -10.47 7.62 2.29
CA LYS A 43 -9.36 8.25 2.98
C LYS A 43 -8.83 7.31 4.07
N VAL A 44 -7.52 7.08 4.06
CA VAL A 44 -6.81 6.31 5.07
C VAL A 44 -5.63 7.08 5.65
N TRP A 45 -5.33 6.83 6.92
CA TRP A 45 -4.16 7.35 7.63
C TRP A 45 -3.08 6.28 7.65
N VAL A 46 -1.91 6.60 7.12
CA VAL A 46 -0.80 5.68 6.95
C VAL A 46 0.15 5.83 8.14
N LEU A 47 0.40 4.71 8.80
CA LEU A 47 1.30 4.65 9.96
C LEU A 47 2.75 4.57 9.47
N PRO A 48 3.71 5.07 10.26
CA PRO A 48 5.12 4.82 10.01
C PRO A 48 5.41 3.32 9.87
N PRO A 49 6.32 2.92 8.97
CA PRO A 49 6.67 1.53 8.81
C PRO A 49 7.23 0.97 10.12
N MET A 50 6.56 -0.05 10.66
CA MET A 50 6.95 -0.70 11.92
C MET A 50 7.95 -1.84 11.71
N TRP A 51 8.21 -2.22 10.45
CA TRP A 51 9.15 -3.26 10.08
C TRP A 51 10.21 -2.66 9.14
N ALA A 52 11.48 -2.90 9.47
CA ALA A 52 12.60 -2.62 8.57
C ALA A 52 12.63 -3.54 7.35
N ASN A 53 11.73 -4.54 7.31
CA ASN A 53 11.62 -5.47 6.20
C ASN A 53 10.71 -4.89 5.14
N ASP A 54 11.16 -5.06 3.90
CA ASP A 54 10.61 -4.63 2.62
C ASP A 54 9.22 -5.19 2.31
N SER A 55 8.27 -4.97 3.21
CA SER A 55 6.89 -5.36 2.97
C SER A 55 6.25 -4.27 2.12
N ASP A 56 5.75 -4.63 0.94
CA ASP A 56 4.91 -3.78 0.08
C ASP A 56 3.59 -3.33 0.72
N ARG A 57 3.41 -3.60 2.02
CA ARG A 57 2.21 -3.32 2.79
C ARG A 57 2.48 -2.22 3.77
N LEU A 58 1.61 -1.22 3.77
CA LEU A 58 1.57 -0.16 4.74
C LEU A 58 0.46 -0.45 5.74
N MET A 59 0.76 -0.24 7.02
CA MET A 59 -0.28 -0.27 8.05
C MET A 59 -1.11 1.00 7.93
N VAL A 60 -2.42 0.84 7.70
CA VAL A 60 -3.32 1.98 7.57
C VAL A 60 -4.48 1.89 8.54
N VAL A 61 -4.97 3.07 8.95
CA VAL A 61 -6.22 3.25 9.68
C VAL A 61 -7.24 3.88 8.74
N GLY A 62 -8.47 3.39 8.76
CA GLY A 62 -9.54 3.95 7.92
C GLY A 62 -10.91 3.50 8.38
N HIS A 63 -11.96 4.09 7.80
CA HIS A 63 -13.33 3.68 8.06
C HIS A 63 -13.65 2.41 7.28
N HIS A 64 -13.92 1.31 7.97
CA HIS A 64 -14.20 0.03 7.34
C HIS A 64 -15.46 0.09 6.47
N ARG A 65 -15.46 -0.60 5.33
CA ARG A 65 -16.64 -0.76 4.47
C ARG A 65 -17.70 -1.65 5.13
N GLY A 66 -18.96 -1.27 5.09
CA GLY A 66 -20.09 -2.03 5.67
C GLY A 66 -20.66 -1.43 6.95
N ARG A 67 -21.58 -2.15 7.61
CA ARG A 67 -22.35 -1.60 8.74
C ARG A 67 -21.45 -1.21 9.92
N GLY A 68 -21.65 0.00 10.41
CA GLY A 68 -21.04 0.52 11.64
C GLY A 68 -19.87 1.49 11.47
N HIS A 69 -19.37 1.73 10.24
CA HIS A 69 -18.33 2.73 9.93
C HIS A 69 -17.16 2.79 10.94
N ARG A 70 -16.80 1.64 11.51
CA ARG A 70 -15.78 1.60 12.56
C ARG A 70 -14.40 1.86 11.98
N LEU A 71 -13.58 2.59 12.73
CA LEU A 71 -12.16 2.71 12.42
C LEU A 71 -11.49 1.35 12.62
N VAL A 72 -10.82 0.86 11.58
CA VAL A 72 -10.03 -0.36 11.62
C VAL A 72 -8.60 -0.05 11.25
N ARG A 73 -7.68 -0.85 11.79
CA ARG A 73 -6.28 -0.83 11.42
C ARG A 73 -5.91 -2.13 10.74
N VAL A 74 -5.47 -2.05 9.49
CA VAL A 74 -5.17 -3.23 8.65
C VAL A 74 -3.97 -2.94 7.74
N PRO A 75 -3.16 -3.95 7.40
CA PRO A 75 -2.16 -3.82 6.35
C PRO A 75 -2.85 -3.71 4.98
N VAL A 76 -2.46 -2.72 4.18
CA VAL A 76 -2.91 -2.53 2.79
C VAL A 76 -1.69 -2.40 1.89
N LEU A 77 -1.75 -2.95 0.69
CA LEU A 77 -0.68 -2.77 -0.27
C LEU A 77 -0.47 -1.29 -0.60
N TRP A 78 0.77 -0.86 -0.61
CA TRP A 78 1.17 0.49 -0.96
C TRP A 78 0.57 0.94 -2.32
N ARG A 79 0.63 0.10 -3.35
CA ARG A 79 0.05 0.35 -4.69
C ARG A 79 -1.48 0.42 -4.75
N HIS A 80 -2.18 -0.08 -3.74
CA HIS A 80 -3.64 0.11 -3.65
C HIS A 80 -4.00 1.46 -3.01
N LEU A 81 -2.99 2.27 -2.72
CA LEU A 81 -3.13 3.60 -2.16
C LEU A 81 -2.57 4.62 -3.15
N THR A 82 -3.21 5.78 -3.21
CA THR A 82 -2.84 6.88 -4.10
C THR A 82 -2.97 8.21 -3.38
N GLY A 83 -2.33 9.25 -3.93
CA GLY A 83 -2.44 10.61 -3.40
C GLY A 83 -1.90 10.75 -1.98
N PHE A 84 -0.72 10.17 -1.71
CA PHE A 84 -0.01 10.33 -0.45
C PHE A 84 0.26 11.80 -0.18
N ARG A 85 -0.10 12.27 1.01
CA ARG A 85 0.06 13.67 1.42
C ARG A 85 0.11 13.79 2.94
N VAL A 86 0.87 14.76 3.44
CA VAL A 86 0.94 15.02 4.89
C VAL A 86 -0.27 15.83 5.36
N ARG A 87 -0.89 15.42 6.47
CA ARG A 87 -2.00 16.12 7.13
C ARG A 87 -1.85 16.04 8.65
N MET A 88 -2.41 17.04 9.34
CA MET A 88 -2.60 16.98 10.79
C MET A 88 -3.82 16.12 11.14
N ILE A 89 -3.73 15.39 12.25
CA ILE A 89 -4.84 14.64 12.83
C ILE A 89 -5.54 15.53 13.85
N TYR A 90 -6.83 15.78 13.63
CA TYR A 90 -7.67 16.52 14.59
C TYR A 90 -8.65 15.61 15.34
N SER A 91 -8.86 14.38 14.88
CA SER A 91 -9.85 13.47 15.48
C SER A 91 -9.24 12.61 16.58
N PRO A 92 -9.72 12.71 17.84
CA PRO A 92 -9.28 11.83 18.92
C PRO A 92 -9.58 10.35 18.65
N ALA A 93 -10.65 10.05 17.90
CA ALA A 93 -11.00 8.68 17.54
C ALA A 93 -9.96 8.05 16.60
N VAL A 94 -9.48 8.82 15.62
CA VAL A 94 -8.38 8.41 14.73
C VAL A 94 -7.10 8.22 15.53
N MET A 95 -6.80 9.15 16.44
CA MET A 95 -5.61 9.05 17.28
C MET A 95 -5.60 7.78 18.13
N ARG A 96 -6.73 7.47 18.79
CA ARG A 96 -6.89 6.22 19.55
C ARG A 96 -6.73 4.98 18.66
N ALA A 97 -7.24 5.00 17.43
CA ALA A 97 -7.10 3.89 16.49
C ALA A 97 -5.64 3.69 16.04
N ILE A 98 -4.88 4.78 15.86
CA ILE A 98 -3.46 4.74 15.53
C ILE A 98 -2.65 4.18 16.71
N GLN A 99 -2.81 4.75 17.90
CA GLN A 99 -1.99 4.42 19.08
C GLN A 99 -2.35 3.08 19.72
N ARG A 100 -3.49 2.46 19.35
CA ARG A 100 -3.91 1.17 19.91
C ARG A 100 -2.77 0.14 19.77
N PRO A 101 -2.21 -0.43 20.84
CA PRO A 101 -1.14 -1.42 20.69
C PRO A 101 -1.64 -2.62 19.88
N ALA A 102 -0.85 -3.10 18.91
CA ALA A 102 -1.12 -4.42 18.34
C ALA A 102 -0.66 -5.46 19.37
N ARG A 103 -1.32 -6.63 19.43
CA ARG A 103 -0.92 -7.69 20.38
C ARG A 103 0.56 -8.04 20.13
N GLY A 104 1.41 -7.83 21.14
CA GLY A 104 2.85 -8.11 21.07
C GLY A 104 3.70 -7.10 20.27
N SER A 105 3.16 -5.97 19.81
CA SER A 105 3.94 -4.94 19.11
C SER A 105 4.30 -3.78 20.04
N ARG A 106 5.42 -3.12 19.75
CA ARG A 106 5.73 -1.78 20.29
C ARG A 106 4.56 -0.83 19.95
N GLN A 107 4.30 0.15 20.80
CA GLN A 107 3.26 1.15 20.53
C GLN A 107 3.54 1.81 19.17
N PRO A 108 2.55 1.91 18.28
CA PRO A 108 2.73 2.60 17.02
C PRO A 108 3.05 4.07 17.29
N TRP A 109 4.21 4.52 16.82
CA TRP A 109 4.61 5.92 16.92
C TRP A 109 3.95 6.74 15.80
N LEU A 110 3.70 8.01 16.10
CA LEU A 110 3.39 9.01 15.09
C LEU A 110 4.68 9.49 14.42
N TRP A 111 4.52 10.27 13.36
CA TRP A 111 5.61 11.02 12.75
C TRP A 111 6.09 12.10 13.73
N ASN A 112 7.40 12.17 13.96
CA ASN A 112 7.98 13.14 14.91
C ASN A 112 7.89 14.58 14.38
N SER A 113 7.82 14.75 13.06
CA SER A 113 7.72 16.07 12.43
C SER A 113 6.96 15.99 11.10
N ARG A 114 6.50 17.14 10.61
CA ARG A 114 5.94 17.28 9.26
C ARG A 114 6.95 16.88 8.18
N ALA A 115 8.22 17.27 8.34
CA ALA A 115 9.28 16.97 7.38
C ALA A 115 9.49 15.46 7.25
N GLN A 116 9.57 14.74 8.38
CA GLN A 116 9.69 13.29 8.36
C GLN A 116 8.49 12.62 7.69
N ALA A 117 7.27 13.09 7.97
CA ALA A 117 6.08 12.58 7.27
C ALA A 117 6.13 12.86 5.76
N GLN A 118 6.71 14.00 5.35
CA GLN A 118 6.79 14.41 3.96
C GLN A 118 7.76 13.53 3.18
N GLU A 119 8.94 13.22 3.73
CA GLU A 119 9.90 12.30 3.11
C GLU A 119 9.27 10.96 2.72
N TYR A 120 8.43 10.40 3.60
CA TYR A 120 7.72 9.15 3.31
C TYR A 120 6.56 9.33 2.33
N ALA A 121 5.84 10.45 2.39
CA ALA A 121 4.81 10.74 1.40
C ALA A 121 5.43 10.84 -0.01
N ASP A 122 6.59 11.46 -0.14
CA ASP A 122 7.32 11.60 -1.40
C ASP A 122 7.85 10.24 -1.87
N LEU A 123 8.52 9.49 -0.98
CA LEU A 123 8.98 8.12 -1.25
C LEU A 123 7.86 7.22 -1.78
N TRP A 124 6.68 7.27 -1.14
CA TRP A 124 5.52 6.50 -1.55
C TRP A 124 4.78 7.08 -2.77
N SER A 125 5.06 8.32 -3.17
CA SER A 125 4.48 8.91 -4.38
C SER A 125 5.31 8.61 -5.62
N HIS A 126 6.64 8.58 -5.49
CA HIS A 126 7.55 8.21 -6.59
C HIS A 126 7.50 6.73 -6.94
N GLY A 127 7.10 5.92 -5.97
CA GLY A 127 6.82 4.52 -6.12
C GLY A 127 8.02 3.60 -6.14
N LYS A 128 7.77 2.35 -5.76
CA LYS A 128 8.74 1.27 -5.88
C LYS A 128 8.53 0.55 -7.21
N PRO A 129 9.59 0.20 -7.95
CA PRO A 129 9.46 -0.73 -9.07
C PRO A 129 8.88 -2.06 -8.57
N LEU A 130 8.12 -2.74 -9.43
CA LEU A 130 7.59 -4.08 -9.15
C LEU A 130 8.76 -5.03 -8.89
N GLU A 131 8.67 -5.90 -7.88
CA GLU A 131 9.65 -6.99 -7.77
C GLU A 131 9.37 -8.04 -8.87
N GLY A 132 10.39 -8.31 -9.67
CA GLY A 132 10.42 -9.41 -10.62
C GLY A 132 10.84 -10.69 -9.92
N ARG A 133 9.95 -11.68 -9.86
CA ARG A 133 10.28 -13.01 -9.33
C ARG A 133 10.59 -13.94 -10.48
N LEU A 134 11.85 -14.30 -10.62
CA LEU A 134 12.33 -15.29 -11.59
C LEU A 134 12.12 -16.69 -11.02
N ASP A 135 11.69 -17.65 -11.85
CA ASP A 135 11.36 -19.01 -11.39
C ASP A 135 12.58 -19.85 -10.99
N ASP A 136 13.71 -19.65 -11.65
CA ASP A 136 14.95 -20.41 -11.52
C ASP A 136 16.05 -19.63 -10.75
N SER A 137 15.74 -18.43 -10.27
CA SER A 137 16.70 -17.53 -9.65
C SER A 137 16.16 -16.92 -8.36
N THR A 138 17.06 -16.72 -7.39
CA THR A 138 16.76 -16.02 -6.14
C THR A 138 16.81 -14.50 -6.29
N ASP A 139 17.28 -14.02 -7.45
CA ASP A 139 17.39 -12.61 -7.78
C ASP A 139 16.00 -11.96 -7.94
N ARG A 140 15.90 -10.68 -7.61
CA ARG A 140 14.65 -9.90 -7.67
C ARG A 140 14.87 -8.58 -8.38
N PRO A 141 15.00 -8.59 -9.72
CA PRO A 141 15.20 -7.36 -10.47
C PRO A 141 14.00 -6.42 -10.29
N PRO A 142 14.23 -5.09 -10.25
CA PRO A 142 13.16 -4.11 -10.34
C PRO A 142 12.51 -4.15 -11.72
N ILE A 143 11.19 -4.16 -11.76
CA ILE A 143 10.36 -4.28 -12.96
C ILE A 143 9.52 -3.01 -13.12
N SER A 144 9.33 -2.58 -14.37
CA SER A 144 8.43 -1.46 -14.68
C SER A 144 6.97 -1.81 -14.35
N ASP A 145 6.14 -0.80 -14.15
CA ASP A 145 4.68 -0.95 -14.04
C ASP A 145 4.04 -0.20 -15.24
N PRO A 146 3.40 -0.90 -16.19
CA PRO A 146 3.14 -2.33 -16.23
C PRO A 146 4.40 -3.17 -16.48
N PRO A 147 4.42 -4.45 -16.04
CA PRO A 147 5.57 -5.32 -16.26
C PRO A 147 5.71 -5.67 -17.75
N PRO A 148 6.94 -5.70 -18.27
CA PRO A 148 7.17 -6.07 -19.65
C PRO A 148 6.85 -7.57 -19.84
N PRO A 149 6.28 -7.96 -21.00
CA PRO A 149 5.96 -9.36 -21.28
C PRO A 149 7.21 -10.23 -21.42
N VAL A 150 8.36 -9.63 -21.74
CA VAL A 150 9.66 -10.28 -21.85
C VAL A 150 10.67 -9.48 -21.03
N LEU A 151 11.50 -10.17 -20.27
CA LEU A 151 12.55 -9.62 -19.44
C LEU A 151 13.87 -10.34 -19.73
N ASP A 152 14.86 -9.61 -20.21
CA ASP A 152 16.23 -10.10 -20.32
C ASP A 152 16.99 -9.79 -19.03
N HIS A 153 17.43 -10.83 -18.31
CA HIS A 153 18.17 -10.67 -17.07
C HIS A 153 19.38 -11.59 -17.05
N LYS A 154 20.57 -11.02 -16.89
CA LYS A 154 21.86 -11.74 -16.85
C LYS A 154 22.10 -12.68 -18.04
N GLY A 155 21.66 -12.27 -19.24
CA GLY A 155 21.83 -13.05 -20.47
C GLY A 155 20.82 -14.19 -20.65
N GLN A 156 19.83 -14.31 -19.77
CA GLN A 156 18.71 -15.24 -19.90
C GLN A 156 17.43 -14.45 -20.18
N THR A 157 16.67 -14.89 -21.17
CA THR A 157 15.35 -14.34 -21.49
C THR A 157 14.30 -15.04 -20.65
N TYR A 158 13.44 -14.24 -20.03
CA TYR A 158 12.28 -14.70 -19.29
C TYR A 158 11.00 -14.12 -19.87
N HIS A 159 9.94 -14.92 -19.85
CA HIS A 159 8.61 -14.53 -20.24
C HIS A 159 7.73 -14.32 -19.01
N LEU A 160 6.88 -13.30 -19.07
CA LEU A 160 5.94 -13.01 -17.99
C LEU A 160 4.95 -14.18 -17.89
N ALA A 161 5.12 -14.98 -16.84
CA ALA A 161 4.29 -16.14 -16.58
C ALA A 161 3.05 -15.79 -15.77
N HIS A 162 3.19 -14.84 -14.83
CA HIS A 162 2.07 -14.41 -14.00
C HIS A 162 2.34 -13.03 -13.41
N PHE A 163 1.51 -12.04 -13.73
CA PHE A 163 1.54 -10.73 -13.10
C PHE A 163 0.38 -10.55 -12.13
N ASN A 164 0.64 -9.90 -11.00
CA ASN A 164 -0.40 -9.35 -10.17
C ASN A 164 0.03 -8.08 -9.47
N ALA A 165 -0.91 -7.47 -8.72
CA ALA A 165 -0.59 -6.31 -7.89
C ALA A 165 0.70 -6.52 -7.10
N TYR A 166 0.97 -7.68 -6.53
CA TYR A 166 2.11 -7.87 -5.63
C TYR A 166 3.46 -8.06 -6.34
N ARG A 167 3.50 -8.65 -7.54
CA ARG A 167 4.73 -9.13 -8.18
C ARG A 167 4.51 -9.49 -9.64
N ALA A 168 5.56 -9.38 -10.44
CA ALA A 168 5.63 -9.95 -11.77
C ALA A 168 6.48 -11.23 -11.70
N ARG A 169 5.88 -12.38 -12.01
CA ARG A 169 6.56 -13.68 -12.02
C ARG A 169 6.96 -14.02 -13.44
N TYR A 170 8.21 -14.41 -13.62
CA TYR A 170 8.86 -14.64 -14.90
C TYR A 170 9.38 -16.07 -14.96
N SER A 171 9.15 -16.72 -16.09
CA SER A 171 9.60 -18.07 -16.37
C SER A 171 10.45 -18.09 -17.64
N VAL A 172 11.42 -19.00 -17.71
CA VAL A 172 12.22 -19.21 -18.94
C VAL A 172 11.34 -19.81 -20.04
N LEU A 173 10.27 -20.51 -19.67
CA LEU A 173 9.33 -21.06 -20.63
C LEU A 173 8.35 -19.97 -21.11
N PRO A 174 8.08 -19.88 -22.42
CA PRO A 174 7.04 -19.00 -22.92
C PRO A 174 5.68 -19.42 -22.34
N PRO A 175 4.75 -18.47 -22.12
CA PRO A 175 3.39 -18.81 -21.70
C PRO A 175 2.78 -19.77 -22.73
N PRO A 176 2.01 -20.79 -22.29
CA PRO A 176 1.36 -21.69 -23.22
C PRO A 176 0.48 -20.87 -24.17
N SER A 177 0.68 -21.05 -25.47
CA SER A 177 -0.17 -20.42 -26.48
C SER A 177 -1.60 -20.89 -26.25
N GLU A 178 -2.50 -19.96 -25.91
CA GLU A 178 -3.94 -20.25 -25.91
C GLU A 178 -4.29 -20.69 -27.34
N ALA A 179 -4.58 -21.98 -27.50
CA ALA A 179 -5.16 -22.50 -28.72
C ALA A 179 -6.56 -21.87 -28.85
N ILE A 180 -6.71 -21.00 -29.85
CA ILE A 180 -7.96 -20.32 -30.22
C ILE A 180 -8.99 -21.36 -30.65
#